data_AF-A0A7S0JUM2-F1
#
_entry.id   AF-A0A7S0JUM2-F1
#
_cell.length_a   1.000
_cell.length_b   1.000
_cell.length_c   1.000
_cell.angle_alpha   90.00
_cell.angle_beta   90.00
_cell.angle_gamma   90.00
#
_symmetry.space_group_name_H-M   'P 1'
#
loop_
_entity.id
_entity.type
_entity.pdbx_description
1 polymer ?
#
loop_
_entity_poly.entity_id
_entity_poly.type
_entity_poly.pdbx_seq_one_letter_code
_entity_poly.pdbx_strand_id
1 'polypeptide(L)'
;RGITCPSARHLSASRLQPTPMSVETASEITFGIETYARVVVIVASAAQAMFYFSQRQKGRCGWEKLYTAVAETVTYIIVTSIGSAGVVTVAGRPWLWPRYAGWLSTCPVLLIDVSMIPMPAAREPGTAMTSILAFQLVVLLGQTSIFYTDPALRVTIFLAAVACGLFVFKLVFDTFVRAWRSFPESETAMRNWLLITAACFFFGWVAFPVLFAVGAEGFGGLGADGSALAHAIADLVAKNLYSYASWYLRWVIIREYLDRRAAEAADLESRKNRAIKDAEAGYSEGGAPVEASPAGTSAIVAALAAEERELQRPIDVADVLGAAAEITDPAVEEVFAAVFGAASLTAPAILAGVLPAALARQEAIRLHVAVVDRSSTRQAAAARQIKATD
;
A
#
# COMPACT_ATOMS: atom_id res chain seq x y z
N ARG A 1 -54.02 12.69 10.76
CA ARG A 1 -52.65 12.73 10.21
C ARG A 1 -51.80 13.51 11.20
N GLY A 2 -50.98 12.84 11.99
CA GLY A 2 -50.11 13.47 12.98
C GLY A 2 -49.11 12.43 13.47
N ILE A 3 -47.89 12.48 12.94
CA ILE A 3 -46.77 11.66 13.40
C ILE A 3 -46.27 12.30 14.69
N THR A 4 -46.38 11.60 15.81
CA THR A 4 -45.76 12.00 17.07
C THR A 4 -44.35 11.43 17.14
N CYS A 5 -43.36 12.32 17.26
CA CYS A 5 -42.00 11.97 17.63
C CYS A 5 -41.98 11.68 19.14
N PRO A 6 -41.36 10.58 19.65
CA PRO A 6 -41.27 10.34 21.08
C PRO A 6 -40.29 11.35 21.71
N SER A 7 -40.83 12.31 22.44
CA SER A 7 -40.04 13.16 23.34
C SER A 7 -39.68 12.37 24.60
N ALA A 8 -38.39 12.21 24.89
CA ALA A 8 -37.81 12.41 26.23
C ALA A 8 -36.37 11.87 26.29
N ARG A 9 -35.40 12.72 25.96
CA ARG A 9 -34.11 12.93 26.65
C ARG A 9 -33.25 13.82 25.77
N HIS A 10 -32.60 14.79 26.38
CA HIS A 10 -31.86 15.90 25.76
C HIS A 10 -32.74 17.07 25.35
N LEU A 11 -32.97 17.98 26.30
CA LEU A 11 -32.68 19.42 26.16
C LEU A 11 -33.06 20.09 27.49
N SER A 12 -32.13 20.02 28.45
CA SER A 12 -32.11 20.94 29.58
C SER A 12 -30.65 21.24 29.88
N ALA A 13 -30.15 22.32 29.29
CA ALA A 13 -28.97 23.04 29.75
C ALA A 13 -28.92 24.39 29.04
N SER A 14 -29.19 25.47 29.77
CA SER A 14 -28.43 26.74 29.77
C SER A 14 -29.22 27.89 30.40
N ARG A 15 -29.39 27.84 31.73
CA ARG A 15 -29.32 29.07 32.55
C ARG A 15 -28.06 28.97 33.38
N LEU A 16 -26.97 29.54 32.87
CA LEU A 16 -25.75 29.76 33.63
C LEU A 16 -25.52 31.28 33.68
N GLN A 17 -25.37 31.77 34.90
CA GLN A 17 -24.98 33.14 35.21
C GLN A 17 -23.60 33.45 34.59
N PRO A 18 -23.31 34.70 34.23
CA PRO A 18 -22.00 35.08 33.72
C PRO A 18 -20.99 35.13 34.88
N THR A 19 -20.10 34.15 34.96
CA THR A 19 -18.85 34.27 35.72
C THR A 19 -17.86 35.15 34.93
N PRO A 20 -17.05 35.99 35.61
CA PRO A 20 -16.07 36.83 34.93
C PRO A 20 -15.02 35.97 34.23
N MET A 21 -14.76 36.25 32.95
CA MET A 21 -13.67 35.67 32.19
C MET A 21 -12.34 36.02 32.86
N SER A 22 -11.74 35.06 33.56
CA SER A 22 -10.29 35.02 33.67
C SER A 22 -9.76 34.76 32.27
N VAL A 23 -9.11 35.77 31.69
CA VAL A 23 -8.31 35.61 30.48
C VAL A 23 -7.21 34.61 30.84
N GLU A 24 -7.38 33.36 30.45
CA GLU A 24 -6.30 32.37 30.43
C GLU A 24 -5.19 32.95 29.54
N THR A 25 -4.12 33.36 30.20
CA THR A 25 -2.82 33.65 29.61
C THR A 25 -2.48 32.56 28.60
N ALA A 26 -2.25 32.99 27.35
CA ALA A 26 -1.82 32.23 26.18
C ALA A 26 -1.39 30.79 26.51
N SER A 27 -2.29 29.84 26.28
CA SER A 27 -1.93 28.43 26.22
C SER A 27 -0.84 28.28 25.16
N GLU A 28 0.33 27.79 25.55
CA GLU A 28 1.32 27.33 24.59
C GLU A 28 0.63 26.33 23.65
N ILE A 29 0.64 26.61 22.36
CA ILE A 29 0.16 25.67 21.34
C ILE A 29 1.20 24.54 21.29
N THR A 30 1.06 23.57 22.19
CA THR A 30 1.88 22.36 22.17
C THR A 30 1.34 21.42 21.10
N PHE A 31 2.05 21.32 19.99
CA PHE A 31 1.76 20.32 18.96
C PHE A 31 2.21 18.93 19.44
N GLY A 32 1.32 17.95 19.37
CA GLY A 32 1.68 16.56 19.61
C GLY A 32 2.54 15.98 18.48
N ILE A 33 3.30 14.92 18.78
CA ILE A 33 4.19 14.24 17.82
C ILE A 33 3.43 13.71 16.59
N GLU A 34 2.17 13.33 16.76
CA GLU A 34 1.28 12.91 15.69
C GLU A 34 0.97 14.05 14.71
N THR A 35 0.88 15.29 15.19
CA THR A 35 0.69 16.46 14.34
C THR A 35 1.93 16.74 13.50
N TYR A 36 3.13 16.65 14.09
CA TYR A 36 4.38 16.73 13.32
C TYR A 36 4.49 15.65 12.26
N ALA A 37 4.13 14.40 12.59
CA ALA A 37 4.13 13.30 11.62
C ALA A 37 3.17 13.56 10.45
N ARG A 38 1.97 14.08 10.72
CA ARG A 38 1.02 14.46 9.66
C ARG A 38 1.57 15.57 8.76
N VAL A 39 2.22 16.59 9.35
CA VAL A 39 2.87 17.66 8.59
C VAL A 39 3.99 17.12 7.71
N VAL A 40 4.79 16.17 8.21
CA VAL A 40 5.82 15.49 7.40
C VAL A 40 5.19 14.79 6.20
N VAL A 41 4.09 14.05 6.38
CA VAL A 41 3.38 13.40 5.28
C VAL A 41 2.87 14.42 4.25
N ILE A 42 2.29 15.54 4.71
CA ILE A 42 1.81 16.62 3.83
C ILE A 42 2.96 17.17 2.99
N VAL A 43 4.07 17.55 3.63
CA VAL A 43 5.22 18.16 2.95
C VAL A 43 5.86 17.18 1.98
N ALA A 44 6.08 15.93 2.40
CA ALA A 44 6.66 14.90 1.55
C ALA A 44 5.77 14.60 0.33
N SER A 45 4.46 14.46 0.54
CA SER A 45 3.50 14.17 -0.53
C SER A 45 3.33 15.36 -1.48
N ALA A 46 3.29 16.59 -0.98
CA ALA A 46 3.22 17.79 -1.81
C ALA A 46 4.49 17.97 -2.66
N ALA A 47 5.67 17.75 -2.05
CA ALA A 47 6.95 17.78 -2.77
C ALA A 47 7.00 16.71 -3.86
N GLN A 48 6.54 15.48 -3.57
CA GLN A 48 6.43 14.42 -4.56
C GLN A 48 5.41 14.74 -5.65
N ALA A 49 4.27 15.35 -5.32
CA ALA A 49 3.28 15.77 -6.31
C ALA A 49 3.88 16.79 -7.29
N MET A 50 4.60 17.80 -6.79
CA MET A 50 5.32 18.78 -7.64
C MET A 50 6.36 18.10 -8.52
N PHE A 51 7.14 17.17 -7.95
CA PHE A 51 8.12 16.38 -8.69
C PHE A 51 7.47 15.56 -9.80
N TYR A 52 6.43 14.76 -9.50
CA TYR A 52 5.74 13.93 -10.49
C TYR A 52 5.03 14.75 -11.54
N PHE A 53 4.50 15.93 -11.20
CA PHE A 53 3.95 16.87 -12.16
C PHE A 53 5.02 17.33 -13.16
N SER A 54 6.20 17.74 -12.68
CA SER A 54 7.33 18.09 -13.54
C SER A 54 7.78 16.92 -14.43
N GLN A 55 7.88 15.71 -13.87
CA GLN A 55 8.27 14.53 -14.64
C GLN A 55 7.20 14.12 -15.66
N ARG A 56 5.92 14.35 -15.37
CA ARG A 56 4.82 14.10 -16.29
C ARG A 56 4.86 15.03 -17.49
N GLN A 57 5.17 16.31 -17.28
CA GLN A 57 5.39 17.26 -18.39
C GLN A 57 6.52 16.80 -19.33
N LYS A 58 7.49 16.04 -18.82
CA LYS A 58 8.59 15.44 -19.59
C LYS A 58 8.27 14.05 -20.16
N GLY A 59 7.04 13.54 -20.00
CA GLY A 59 6.66 12.19 -20.44
C GLY A 59 7.38 11.06 -19.69
N ARG A 60 7.79 11.30 -18.43
CA ARG A 60 8.55 10.37 -17.57
C ARG A 60 7.79 10.03 -16.28
N CYS A 61 6.47 10.14 -16.26
CA CYS A 61 5.66 9.78 -15.11
C CYS A 61 4.24 9.38 -15.52
N GLY A 62 3.74 8.29 -14.93
CA GLY A 62 2.34 7.87 -15.04
C GLY A 62 1.42 8.75 -14.18
N TRP A 63 0.12 8.67 -14.41
CA TRP A 63 -0.87 9.46 -13.66
C TRP A 63 -1.06 8.96 -12.23
N GLU A 64 -0.80 7.67 -12.00
CA GLU A 64 -1.01 6.96 -10.74
C GLU A 64 -0.24 7.62 -9.61
N LYS A 65 1.06 7.89 -9.84
CA LYS A 65 1.97 8.48 -8.84
C LYS A 65 1.55 9.91 -8.47
N LEU A 66 1.18 10.71 -9.48
CA LEU A 66 0.71 12.08 -9.26
C LEU A 66 -0.61 12.09 -8.49
N TYR A 67 -1.56 11.23 -8.90
CA TYR A 67 -2.85 11.12 -8.23
C TYR A 67 -2.66 10.72 -6.75
N THR A 68 -1.89 9.68 -6.47
CA THR A 68 -1.67 9.21 -5.10
C THR A 68 -1.01 10.28 -4.24
N ALA A 69 0.01 10.98 -4.74
CA ALA A 69 0.66 12.06 -4.00
C ALA A 69 -0.29 13.22 -3.70
N VAL A 70 -1.14 13.62 -4.65
CA VAL A 70 -2.15 14.67 -4.44
C VAL A 70 -3.22 14.21 -3.45
N ALA A 71 -3.78 13.01 -3.63
CA ALA A 71 -4.80 12.46 -2.75
C ALA A 71 -4.28 12.34 -1.30
N GLU A 72 -3.04 11.88 -1.12
CA GLU A 72 -2.42 11.78 0.21
C GLU A 72 -2.25 13.15 0.86
N THR A 73 -1.78 14.13 0.09
CA THR A 73 -1.65 15.52 0.55
C THR A 73 -3.00 16.05 1.03
N VAL A 74 -4.06 15.85 0.23
CA VAL A 74 -5.43 16.29 0.57
C VAL A 74 -5.95 15.57 1.80
N THR A 75 -5.80 14.25 1.88
CA THR A 75 -6.26 13.46 3.03
C THR A 75 -5.61 13.94 4.32
N TYR A 76 -4.29 14.16 4.33
CA TYR A 76 -3.60 14.61 5.53
C TYR A 76 -3.88 16.08 5.89
N ILE A 77 -4.13 16.95 4.90
CA ILE A 77 -4.65 18.31 5.16
C ILE A 77 -6.00 18.23 5.85
N ILE A 78 -6.92 17.38 5.37
CA ILE A 78 -8.24 17.18 5.95
C ILE A 78 -8.11 16.65 7.39
N VAL A 79 -7.35 15.56 7.60
CA VAL A 79 -7.16 14.96 8.93
C VAL A 79 -6.55 15.97 9.92
N THR A 80 -5.58 16.77 9.47
CA THR A 80 -4.94 17.79 10.31
C THR A 80 -5.89 18.94 10.62
N SER A 81 -6.69 19.39 9.64
CA SER A 81 -7.61 20.51 9.79
C SER A 81 -8.80 20.19 10.70
N ILE A 82 -9.32 18.96 10.65
CA ILE A 82 -10.44 18.57 11.52
C ILE A 82 -9.93 18.24 12.94
N GLY A 83 -8.66 17.83 13.08
CA GLY A 83 -8.07 17.52 14.37
C GLY A 83 -8.81 16.40 15.10
N SER A 84 -8.92 16.51 16.44
CA SER A 84 -9.65 15.54 17.27
C SER A 84 -11.17 15.55 17.05
N ALA A 85 -11.73 16.65 16.54
CA ALA A 85 -13.15 16.76 16.23
C ALA A 85 -13.60 15.84 15.07
N GLY A 86 -12.64 15.33 14.28
CA GLY A 86 -12.90 14.44 13.14
C GLY A 86 -12.99 12.97 13.50
N VAL A 87 -12.71 12.62 14.75
CA VAL A 87 -12.82 11.26 15.27
C VAL A 87 -14.22 11.08 15.82
N VAL A 88 -15.04 10.30 15.10
CA VAL A 88 -16.39 9.95 15.55
C VAL A 88 -16.32 8.67 16.38
N THR A 89 -16.98 8.63 17.54
CA THR A 89 -17.08 7.40 18.31
C THR A 89 -18.25 6.55 17.81
N VAL A 90 -17.95 5.35 17.33
CA VAL A 90 -18.93 4.35 16.85
C VAL A 90 -18.76 3.09 17.69
N ALA A 91 -19.86 2.59 18.27
CA ALA A 91 -19.83 1.38 19.12
C ALA A 91 -18.78 1.45 20.26
N GLY A 92 -18.51 2.66 20.77
CA GLY A 92 -17.51 2.91 21.81
C GLY A 92 -16.06 2.95 21.32
N ARG A 93 -15.81 3.00 20.01
CA ARG A 93 -14.48 3.02 19.39
C ARG A 93 -14.32 4.25 18.49
N PRO A 94 -13.11 4.81 18.39
CA PRO A 94 -12.86 5.91 17.45
C PRO A 94 -12.96 5.42 16.02
N TRP A 95 -13.58 6.22 15.15
CA TRP A 95 -13.68 6.01 13.72
C TRP A 95 -13.19 7.26 13.01
N LEU A 96 -12.00 7.16 12.40
CA LEU A 96 -11.39 8.23 11.61
C LEU A 96 -11.71 8.02 10.13
N TRP A 97 -12.92 8.42 9.72
CA TRP A 97 -13.39 8.23 8.35
C TRP A 97 -12.44 8.72 7.23
N PRO A 98 -11.79 9.90 7.33
CA PRO A 98 -10.92 10.39 6.25
C PRO A 98 -9.75 9.45 5.91
N ARG A 99 -9.27 8.66 6.88
CA ARG A 99 -8.21 7.66 6.65
C ARG A 99 -8.69 6.60 5.67
N TYR A 100 -9.84 6.00 5.93
CA TYR A 100 -10.38 4.95 5.07
C TYR A 100 -10.85 5.49 3.71
N ALA A 101 -11.38 6.71 3.67
CA ALA A 101 -11.67 7.38 2.39
C ALA A 101 -10.39 7.59 1.55
N GLY A 102 -9.28 7.95 2.22
CA GLY A 102 -7.95 7.97 1.61
C GLY A 102 -7.53 6.62 1.05
N TRP A 103 -7.76 5.52 1.78
CA TRP A 103 -7.44 4.17 1.29
C TRP A 103 -8.31 3.74 0.11
N LEU A 104 -9.62 4.00 0.17
CA LEU A 104 -10.54 3.68 -0.93
C LEU A 104 -10.17 4.42 -2.23
N SER A 105 -9.61 5.63 -2.12
CA SER A 105 -9.16 6.42 -3.27
C SER A 105 -7.77 6.04 -3.78
N THR A 106 -6.79 5.83 -2.89
CA THR A 106 -5.38 5.67 -3.29
C THR A 106 -4.97 4.22 -3.56
N CYS A 107 -5.45 3.26 -2.79
CA CYS A 107 -4.98 1.89 -2.89
C CYS A 107 -5.34 1.20 -4.22
N PRO A 108 -6.53 1.40 -4.83
CA PRO A 108 -6.78 0.94 -6.21
C PRO A 108 -5.75 1.45 -7.20
N VAL A 109 -5.36 2.72 -7.08
CA VAL A 109 -4.40 3.35 -7.99
C VAL A 109 -3.00 2.77 -7.81
N LEU A 110 -2.60 2.47 -6.57
CA LEU A 110 -1.35 1.76 -6.27
C LEU A 110 -1.34 0.32 -6.81
N LEU A 111 -2.48 -0.38 -6.77
CA LEU A 111 -2.62 -1.71 -7.34
C LEU A 111 -2.58 -1.69 -8.89
N ILE A 112 -3.15 -0.66 -9.51
CA ILE A 112 -2.97 -0.42 -10.96
C ILE A 112 -1.48 -0.24 -11.25
N ASP A 113 -0.79 0.60 -10.50
CA ASP A 113 0.64 0.86 -10.71
C ASP A 113 1.51 -0.41 -10.65
N VAL A 114 1.27 -1.28 -9.66
CA VAL A 114 1.97 -2.56 -9.52
C VAL A 114 1.65 -3.51 -10.67
N SER A 115 0.40 -3.53 -11.15
CA SER A 115 -0.02 -4.39 -12.25
C SER A 115 0.57 -3.99 -13.61
N MET A 116 1.08 -2.76 -13.71
CA MET A 116 1.58 -2.20 -14.95
C MET A 116 3.10 -2.28 -15.07
N ILE A 117 3.84 -3.00 -14.21
CA ILE A 117 5.31 -3.15 -14.34
C ILE A 117 5.66 -3.42 -15.81
N PRO A 118 6.58 -2.64 -16.42
CA PRO A 118 6.71 -2.53 -17.88
C PRO A 118 7.46 -3.73 -18.49
N MET A 119 6.96 -4.93 -18.24
CA MET A 119 7.40 -6.17 -18.85
C MET A 119 6.18 -6.92 -19.39
N PRO A 120 6.17 -7.36 -20.66
CA PRO A 120 5.03 -8.06 -21.24
C PRO A 120 4.59 -9.26 -20.41
N ALA A 121 5.54 -10.05 -19.89
CA ALA A 121 5.29 -11.23 -19.06
C ALA A 121 4.67 -10.92 -17.68
N ALA A 122 4.78 -9.67 -17.20
CA ALA A 122 4.24 -9.26 -15.90
C ALA A 122 2.84 -8.64 -15.99
N ARG A 123 2.33 -8.37 -17.20
CA ARG A 123 1.04 -7.68 -17.40
C ARG A 123 -0.09 -8.69 -17.49
N GLU A 124 -0.95 -8.68 -16.48
CA GLU A 124 -2.17 -9.47 -16.49
C GLU A 124 -3.36 -8.60 -16.03
N PRO A 125 -4.15 -8.05 -16.98
CA PRO A 125 -5.25 -7.14 -16.65
C PRO A 125 -6.30 -7.75 -15.70
N GLY A 126 -6.53 -9.06 -15.79
CA GLY A 126 -7.44 -9.78 -14.88
C GLY A 126 -6.97 -9.74 -13.42
N THR A 127 -5.67 -9.84 -13.19
CA THR A 127 -5.06 -9.75 -11.85
C THR A 127 -5.18 -8.34 -11.28
N ALA A 128 -5.00 -7.30 -12.09
CA ALA A 128 -5.19 -5.91 -11.69
C ALA A 128 -6.62 -5.67 -11.17
N MET A 129 -7.63 -5.98 -11.99
CA MET A 129 -9.04 -5.78 -11.64
C MET A 129 -9.42 -6.60 -10.38
N THR A 130 -9.00 -7.86 -10.32
CA THR A 130 -9.29 -8.74 -9.18
C THR A 130 -8.69 -8.19 -7.89
N SER A 131 -7.44 -7.73 -7.93
CA SER A 131 -6.77 -7.14 -6.76
C SER A 131 -7.47 -5.87 -6.28
N ILE A 132 -7.94 -5.01 -7.18
CA ILE A 132 -8.68 -3.79 -6.85
C ILE A 132 -9.99 -4.14 -6.15
N LEU A 133 -10.80 -5.02 -6.75
CA LEU A 133 -12.10 -5.42 -6.18
C LEU A 133 -11.93 -6.09 -4.81
N ALA A 134 -10.97 -7.01 -4.69
CA ALA A 134 -10.66 -7.66 -3.43
C ALA A 134 -10.19 -6.65 -2.37
N PHE A 135 -9.37 -5.66 -2.74
CA PHE A 135 -8.92 -4.63 -1.80
C PHE A 135 -10.05 -3.71 -1.33
N GLN A 136 -11.01 -3.37 -2.19
CA GLN A 136 -12.19 -2.62 -1.74
C GLN A 136 -12.93 -3.37 -0.64
N LEU A 137 -13.07 -4.70 -0.76
CA LEU A 137 -13.65 -5.53 0.29
C LEU A 137 -12.81 -5.50 1.58
N VAL A 138 -11.47 -5.48 1.50
CA VAL A 138 -10.60 -5.32 2.69
C VAL A 138 -10.99 -4.08 3.49
N VAL A 139 -11.08 -2.92 2.82
CA VAL A 139 -11.37 -1.65 3.51
C VAL A 139 -12.81 -1.58 3.99
N LEU A 140 -13.77 -2.09 3.21
CA LEU A 140 -15.18 -2.11 3.59
C LEU A 140 -15.43 -3.04 4.77
N LEU A 141 -14.91 -4.27 4.75
CA LEU A 141 -15.03 -5.23 5.85
C LEU A 141 -14.29 -4.74 7.10
N GLY A 142 -13.07 -4.20 6.93
CA GLY A 142 -12.30 -3.61 8.03
C GLY A 142 -13.07 -2.53 8.75
N GLN A 143 -13.62 -1.54 8.03
CA GLN A 143 -14.49 -0.52 8.62
C GLN A 143 -15.74 -1.11 9.22
N THR A 144 -16.41 -2.03 8.53
CA THR A 144 -17.64 -2.68 8.99
C THR A 144 -17.45 -3.33 10.36
N SER A 145 -16.27 -3.92 10.62
CA SER A 145 -15.96 -4.54 11.92
C SER A 145 -16.02 -3.55 13.10
N ILE A 146 -15.74 -2.26 12.88
CA ILE A 146 -15.77 -1.22 13.92
C ILE A 146 -17.19 -1.00 14.46
N PHE A 147 -18.19 -1.09 13.58
CA PHE A 147 -19.60 -0.80 13.89
C PHE A 147 -20.25 -1.83 14.82
N TYR A 148 -19.67 -3.03 14.94
CA TYR A 148 -20.24 -4.10 15.75
C TYR A 148 -19.71 -4.10 17.19
N THR A 149 -20.64 -4.12 18.14
CA THR A 149 -20.34 -4.22 19.58
C THR A 149 -20.06 -5.66 20.01
N ASP A 150 -20.69 -6.65 19.36
CA ASP A 150 -20.45 -8.07 19.60
C ASP A 150 -19.01 -8.46 19.20
N PRO A 151 -18.18 -8.92 20.16
CA PRO A 151 -16.79 -9.27 19.88
C PRO A 151 -16.64 -10.38 18.85
N ALA A 152 -17.50 -11.41 18.88
CA ALA A 152 -17.40 -12.55 17.98
C ALA A 152 -17.65 -12.13 16.52
N LEU A 153 -18.75 -11.42 16.27
CA LEU A 153 -19.06 -10.88 14.95
C LEU A 153 -17.99 -9.91 14.44
N ARG A 154 -17.49 -9.01 15.30
CA ARG A 154 -16.40 -8.09 14.96
C ARG A 154 -15.15 -8.81 14.50
N VAL A 155 -14.67 -9.78 15.29
CA VAL A 155 -13.47 -10.56 14.96
C VAL A 155 -13.69 -11.33 13.66
N THR A 156 -14.88 -11.88 13.45
CA THR A 156 -15.20 -12.63 12.23
C THR A 156 -15.13 -11.76 10.98
N ILE A 157 -15.72 -10.56 11.02
CA ILE A 157 -15.69 -9.60 9.91
C ILE A 157 -14.25 -9.10 9.68
N PHE A 158 -13.49 -8.83 10.74
CA PHE A 158 -12.09 -8.45 10.63
C PHE A 158 -11.24 -9.57 9.98
N LEU A 159 -11.43 -10.83 10.39
CA LEU A 159 -10.74 -11.97 9.78
C LEU A 159 -11.12 -12.17 8.31
N ALA A 160 -12.37 -11.90 7.94
CA ALA A 160 -12.78 -11.88 6.54
C ALA A 160 -12.03 -10.78 5.74
N ALA A 161 -11.86 -9.58 6.32
CA ALA A 161 -11.06 -8.52 5.72
C ALA A 161 -9.59 -8.93 5.53
N VAL A 162 -9.00 -9.58 6.54
CA VAL A 162 -7.63 -10.12 6.48
C VAL A 162 -7.50 -11.18 5.40
N ALA A 163 -8.47 -12.10 5.26
CA ALA A 163 -8.46 -13.11 4.20
C ALA A 163 -8.48 -12.48 2.80
N CYS A 164 -9.31 -11.44 2.58
CA CYS A 164 -9.27 -10.66 1.34
C CYS A 164 -7.90 -9.98 1.15
N GLY A 165 -7.29 -9.47 2.21
CA GLY A 165 -5.97 -8.83 2.16
C GLY A 165 -4.85 -9.80 1.78
N LEU A 166 -4.86 -11.01 2.35
CA LEU A 166 -3.93 -12.09 1.99
C LEU A 166 -4.10 -12.50 0.53
N PHE A 167 -5.33 -12.55 0.03
CA PHE A 167 -5.59 -12.81 -1.38
C PHE A 167 -5.02 -11.71 -2.28
N VAL A 168 -5.19 -10.42 -1.92
CA VAL A 168 -4.55 -9.30 -2.63
C VAL A 168 -3.02 -9.44 -2.61
N PHE A 169 -2.42 -9.74 -1.45
CA PHE A 169 -0.97 -9.94 -1.34
C PHE A 169 -0.48 -11.07 -2.23
N LYS A 170 -1.20 -12.18 -2.31
CA LYS A 170 -0.88 -13.30 -3.22
C LYS A 170 -0.88 -12.84 -4.68
N LEU A 171 -1.87 -12.04 -5.12
CA LEU A 171 -1.93 -11.55 -6.49
C LEU A 171 -0.79 -10.59 -6.84
N VAL A 172 -0.47 -9.68 -5.91
CA VAL A 172 0.64 -8.74 -6.08
C VAL A 172 1.98 -9.45 -6.04
N PHE A 173 2.12 -10.45 -5.17
CA PHE A 173 3.30 -11.30 -5.08
C PHE A 173 3.59 -12.00 -6.41
N ASP A 174 2.58 -12.67 -7.00
CA ASP A 174 2.72 -13.33 -8.31
C ASP A 174 3.14 -12.32 -9.40
N THR A 175 2.70 -11.07 -9.29
CA THR A 175 3.10 -10.00 -10.20
C THR A 175 4.58 -9.64 -10.05
N PHE A 176 5.08 -9.51 -8.82
CA PHE A 176 6.51 -9.27 -8.56
C PHE A 176 7.38 -10.47 -8.99
N VAL A 177 6.94 -11.70 -8.75
CA VAL A 177 7.68 -12.91 -9.18
C VAL A 177 7.79 -12.99 -10.69
N ARG A 178 6.69 -12.74 -11.42
CA ARG A 178 6.70 -12.69 -12.89
C ARG A 178 7.62 -11.58 -13.40
N ALA A 179 7.58 -10.40 -12.78
CA ALA A 179 8.48 -9.30 -13.12
C ALA A 179 9.95 -9.68 -12.89
N TRP A 180 10.28 -10.27 -11.74
CA TRP A 180 11.64 -10.71 -11.40
C TRP A 180 12.19 -11.70 -12.43
N ARG A 181 11.39 -12.71 -12.77
CA ARG A 181 11.75 -13.73 -13.77
C ARG A 181 11.89 -13.17 -15.18
N SER A 182 11.17 -12.10 -15.48
CA SER A 182 11.27 -11.44 -16.78
C SER A 182 12.51 -10.57 -16.94
N PHE A 183 13.19 -10.22 -15.83
CA PHE A 183 14.38 -9.38 -15.90
C PHE A 183 15.63 -10.21 -16.24
N PRO A 184 16.48 -9.74 -17.17
CA PRO A 184 17.76 -10.38 -17.46
C PRO A 184 18.60 -10.54 -16.19
N GLU A 185 19.30 -11.66 -16.05
CA GLU A 185 20.16 -11.92 -14.89
C GLU A 185 21.34 -10.96 -14.80
N SER A 186 21.83 -10.47 -15.93
CA SER A 186 22.90 -9.47 -16.01
C SER A 186 22.47 -8.09 -15.50
N GLU A 187 21.17 -7.77 -15.50
CA GLU A 187 20.64 -6.46 -15.12
C GLU A 187 20.30 -6.41 -13.62
N THR A 188 21.34 -6.51 -12.78
CA THR A 188 21.23 -6.52 -11.31
C THR A 188 20.51 -5.29 -10.75
N ALA A 189 20.66 -4.11 -11.37
CA ALA A 189 19.98 -2.89 -10.96
C ALA A 189 18.45 -3.01 -11.07
N MET A 190 17.93 -3.64 -12.14
CA MET A 190 16.49 -3.86 -12.32
C MET A 190 15.92 -4.73 -11.20
N ARG A 191 16.63 -5.83 -10.91
CA ARG A 191 16.30 -6.78 -9.84
C ARG A 191 16.33 -6.12 -8.46
N ASN A 192 17.39 -5.41 -8.11
CA ASN A 192 17.50 -4.72 -6.83
C ASN A 192 16.40 -3.68 -6.61
N TRP A 193 16.10 -2.86 -7.62
CA TRP A 193 15.03 -1.87 -7.52
C TRP A 193 13.62 -2.49 -7.50
N LEU A 194 13.44 -3.66 -8.11
CA LEU A 194 12.21 -4.44 -7.94
C LEU A 194 12.03 -4.92 -6.50
N LEU A 195 13.09 -5.44 -5.87
CA LEU A 195 13.05 -5.87 -4.47
C LEU A 195 12.80 -4.70 -3.52
N ILE A 196 13.43 -3.55 -3.75
CA ILE A 196 13.15 -2.32 -2.96
C ILE A 196 11.67 -1.94 -3.11
N THR A 197 11.14 -1.97 -4.33
CA THR A 197 9.73 -1.66 -4.60
C THR A 197 8.79 -2.65 -3.91
N ALA A 198 9.09 -3.95 -4.00
CA ALA A 198 8.33 -5.02 -3.34
C ALA A 198 8.37 -4.88 -1.82
N ALA A 199 9.54 -4.60 -1.23
CA ALA A 199 9.72 -4.37 0.19
C ALA A 199 8.88 -3.19 0.68
N CYS A 200 8.90 -2.05 -0.04
CA CYS A 200 8.07 -0.90 0.31
C CYS A 200 6.58 -1.24 0.26
N PHE A 201 6.15 -2.04 -0.73
CA PHE A 201 4.77 -2.50 -0.83
C PHE A 201 4.40 -3.41 0.35
N PHE A 202 5.08 -4.55 0.52
CA PHE A 202 4.68 -5.55 1.51
C PHE A 202 4.85 -5.08 2.95
N PHE A 203 6.00 -4.47 3.30
CA PHE A 203 6.20 -3.97 4.66
C PHE A 203 5.33 -2.75 4.96
N GLY A 204 5.17 -1.85 4.00
CA GLY A 204 4.26 -0.71 4.14
C GLY A 204 2.81 -1.16 4.33
N TRP A 205 2.35 -2.18 3.60
CA TRP A 205 0.96 -2.60 3.62
C TRP A 205 0.61 -3.55 4.77
N VAL A 206 1.53 -4.44 5.20
CA VAL A 206 1.34 -5.32 6.38
C VAL A 206 1.10 -4.50 7.65
N ALA A 207 1.66 -3.30 7.74
CA ALA A 207 1.48 -2.44 8.91
C ALA A 207 -0.01 -2.13 9.16
N PHE A 208 -0.83 -1.89 8.13
CA PHE A 208 -2.22 -1.46 8.32
C PHE A 208 -3.13 -2.45 9.07
N PRO A 209 -3.22 -3.76 8.69
CA PRO A 209 -4.03 -4.71 9.46
C PRO A 209 -3.49 -4.92 10.88
N VAL A 210 -2.16 -4.84 11.08
CA VAL A 210 -1.55 -4.92 12.41
C VAL A 210 -1.95 -3.70 13.25
N LEU A 211 -1.80 -2.49 12.71
CA LEU A 211 -2.16 -1.24 13.36
C LEU A 211 -3.67 -1.12 13.63
N PHE A 212 -4.51 -1.68 12.76
CA PHE A 212 -5.93 -1.81 13.01
C PHE A 212 -6.20 -2.71 14.22
N ALA A 213 -5.61 -3.91 14.24
CA ALA A 213 -5.79 -4.87 15.31
C ALA A 213 -5.31 -4.32 16.66
N VAL A 214 -4.10 -3.75 16.72
CA VAL A 214 -3.55 -3.22 17.99
C VAL A 214 -4.07 -1.83 18.33
N GLY A 215 -4.60 -1.10 17.35
CA GLY A 215 -5.12 0.26 17.52
C GLY A 215 -6.39 0.35 18.35
N ALA A 216 -6.80 1.59 18.63
CA ALA A 216 -8.02 1.91 19.35
C ALA A 216 -9.32 1.40 18.66
N GLU A 217 -9.25 1.11 17.36
CA GLU A 217 -10.34 0.52 16.56
C GLU A 217 -10.49 -0.99 16.79
N GLY A 218 -9.39 -1.69 17.09
CA GLY A 218 -9.34 -3.14 17.32
C GLY A 218 -9.37 -3.51 18.79
N PHE A 219 -8.23 -3.93 19.32
CA PHE A 219 -8.05 -4.45 20.68
C PHE A 219 -7.55 -3.40 21.68
N GLY A 220 -7.24 -2.16 21.25
CA GLY A 220 -6.94 -1.04 22.15
C GLY A 220 -5.57 -1.11 22.83
N GLY A 221 -4.58 -1.74 22.20
CA GLY A 221 -3.19 -1.77 22.67
C GLY A 221 -2.42 -0.48 22.39
N LEU A 222 -2.86 0.31 21.40
CA LEU A 222 -2.23 1.56 20.98
C LEU A 222 -3.24 2.72 21.06
N GLY A 223 -2.87 3.79 21.76
CA GLY A 223 -3.66 5.02 21.87
C GLY A 223 -3.88 5.72 20.53
N ALA A 224 -4.80 6.68 20.48
CA ALA A 224 -5.17 7.38 19.25
C ALA A 224 -3.97 8.09 18.59
N ASP A 225 -3.13 8.77 19.37
CA ASP A 225 -1.96 9.51 18.86
C ASP A 225 -0.86 8.57 18.37
N GLY A 226 -0.60 7.48 19.11
CA GLY A 226 0.32 6.44 18.68
C GLY A 226 -0.15 5.76 17.39
N SER A 227 -1.45 5.51 17.26
CA SER A 227 -2.05 4.98 16.03
C SER A 227 -1.91 5.97 14.87
N ALA A 228 -2.17 7.27 15.10
CA ALA A 228 -1.99 8.30 14.08
C ALA A 228 -0.54 8.42 13.61
N LEU A 229 0.43 8.41 14.52
CA LEU A 229 1.86 8.42 14.20
C LEU A 229 2.26 7.19 13.39
N ALA A 230 1.87 5.99 13.83
CA ALA A 230 2.24 4.75 13.16
C ALA A 230 1.62 4.63 11.76
N HIS A 231 0.38 5.09 11.59
CA HIS A 231 -0.25 5.17 10.27
C HIS A 231 0.44 6.17 9.35
N ALA A 232 0.87 7.33 9.87
CA ALA A 232 1.65 8.30 9.09
C ALA A 232 2.98 7.71 8.58
N ILE A 233 3.68 6.94 9.42
CA ILE A 233 4.90 6.24 9.00
C ILE A 233 4.59 5.15 7.96
N ALA A 234 3.56 4.34 8.20
CA ALA A 234 3.14 3.30 7.25
C ALA A 234 2.78 3.90 5.88
N ASP A 235 2.08 5.03 5.87
CA ASP A 235 1.72 5.75 4.65
C ASP A 235 2.95 6.31 3.90
N LEU A 236 3.95 6.87 4.62
CA LEU A 236 5.21 7.29 4.01
C LEU A 236 5.91 6.13 3.30
N VAL A 237 5.89 4.93 3.86
CA VAL A 237 6.51 3.75 3.24
C VAL A 237 5.65 3.23 2.07
N ALA A 238 4.38 2.97 2.34
CA ALA A 238 3.44 2.32 1.42
C ALA A 238 3.05 3.18 0.22
N LYS A 239 3.10 4.51 0.37
CA LYS A 239 2.73 5.46 -0.68
C LYS A 239 3.92 6.24 -1.17
N ASN A 240 4.62 7.00 -0.31
CA ASN A 240 5.66 7.91 -0.78
C ASN A 240 6.92 7.16 -1.26
N LEU A 241 7.47 6.26 -0.43
CA LEU A 241 8.68 5.52 -0.77
C LEU A 241 8.40 4.49 -1.86
N TYR A 242 7.31 3.73 -1.75
CA TYR A 242 6.85 2.83 -2.81
C TYR A 242 6.68 3.56 -4.15
N SER A 243 5.97 4.70 -4.20
CA SER A 243 5.72 5.42 -5.45
C SER A 243 7.02 5.92 -6.08
N TYR A 244 7.98 6.37 -5.25
CA TYR A 244 9.28 6.81 -5.75
C TYR A 244 10.10 5.64 -6.28
N ALA A 245 10.17 4.52 -5.55
CA ALA A 245 10.88 3.31 -5.97
C ALA A 245 10.30 2.75 -7.29
N SER A 246 8.97 2.65 -7.39
CA SER A 246 8.26 2.24 -8.61
C SER A 246 8.51 3.20 -9.78
N TRP A 247 8.49 4.52 -9.52
CA TRP A 247 8.83 5.52 -10.55
C TRP A 247 10.27 5.36 -11.03
N TYR A 248 11.23 5.23 -10.12
CA TYR A 248 12.64 5.13 -10.44
C TYR A 248 12.94 3.84 -11.23
N LEU A 249 12.43 2.70 -10.76
CA LEU A 249 12.53 1.42 -11.46
C LEU A 249 12.01 1.55 -12.91
N ARG A 250 10.82 2.11 -13.09
CA ARG A 250 10.16 2.19 -14.39
C ARG A 250 10.83 3.16 -15.36
N TRP A 251 11.12 4.38 -14.90
CA TRP A 251 11.45 5.50 -15.78
C TRP A 251 12.93 5.82 -15.86
N VAL A 252 13.72 5.36 -14.89
CA VAL A 252 15.17 5.48 -14.91
C VAL A 252 15.75 4.15 -15.35
N ILE A 253 15.54 3.09 -14.57
CA ILE A 253 16.25 1.83 -14.77
C ILE A 253 15.74 1.06 -16.00
N ILE A 254 14.45 0.71 -16.05
CA ILE A 254 13.92 -0.14 -17.14
C ILE A 254 13.92 0.63 -18.47
N ARG A 255 13.57 1.91 -18.47
CA ARG A 255 13.56 2.70 -19.70
C ARG A 255 14.95 2.83 -20.32
N GLU A 256 15.98 3.08 -19.51
CA GLU A 256 17.36 3.10 -19.99
C GLU A 256 17.75 1.75 -20.59
N TYR A 257 17.43 0.64 -19.92
CA TYR A 257 17.68 -0.69 -20.46
C TYR A 257 17.01 -0.91 -21.83
N LEU A 258 15.74 -0.55 -21.96
CA LEU A 258 14.99 -0.68 -23.21
C LEU A 258 15.55 0.21 -24.33
N ASP A 259 15.94 1.44 -24.00
CA ASP A 259 16.53 2.38 -24.97
C ASP A 259 17.90 1.85 -25.46
N ARG A 260 18.74 1.29 -24.57
CA ARG A 260 20.01 0.63 -24.95
C ARG A 260 19.78 -0.56 -25.88
N ARG A 261 18.84 -1.45 -25.53
CA ARG A 261 18.48 -2.62 -26.36
C ARG A 261 17.96 -2.21 -27.74
N ALA A 262 17.15 -1.15 -27.81
CA ALA A 262 16.64 -0.64 -29.08
C ALA A 262 17.78 -0.06 -29.96
N ALA A 263 18.75 0.62 -29.37
CA ALA A 263 19.92 1.13 -30.08
C ALA A 263 20.82 0.00 -30.61
N GLU A 264 21.07 -1.03 -29.80
CA GLU A 264 21.82 -2.24 -30.20
C GLU A 264 21.13 -2.96 -31.37
N ALA A 265 19.80 -3.10 -31.32
CA ALA A 265 19.02 -3.69 -32.42
C ALA A 265 19.15 -2.89 -33.73
N ALA A 266 19.10 -1.57 -33.65
CA ALA A 266 19.22 -0.69 -34.81
C ALA A 266 20.63 -0.71 -35.42
N ASP A 267 21.69 -0.79 -34.60
CA ASP A 267 23.06 -0.95 -35.10
C ASP A 267 23.26 -2.32 -35.76
N LEU A 268 22.75 -3.39 -35.15
CA LEU A 268 22.82 -4.74 -35.71
C LEU A 268 22.15 -4.81 -37.09
N GLU A 269 20.96 -4.22 -37.23
CA GLU A 269 20.25 -4.16 -38.51
C GLU A 269 21.02 -3.30 -39.54
N SER A 270 21.66 -2.22 -39.10
CA SER A 270 22.53 -1.41 -39.96
C SER A 270 23.78 -2.17 -40.43
N ARG A 271 24.38 -2.99 -39.56
CA ARG A 271 25.52 -3.86 -39.89
C ARG A 271 25.11 -4.95 -40.88
N LYS A 272 23.94 -5.58 -40.71
CA LYS A 272 23.36 -6.55 -41.65
C LYS A 272 23.17 -5.92 -43.04
N ASN A 273 22.56 -4.74 -43.11
CA ASN A 273 22.33 -4.04 -44.38
C ASN A 273 23.63 -3.65 -45.11
N ARG A 274 24.67 -3.24 -44.39
CA ARG A 274 26.00 -3.00 -44.99
C ARG A 274 26.63 -4.28 -45.53
N ALA A 275 26.60 -5.36 -44.75
CA ALA A 275 27.16 -6.65 -45.18
C ALA A 275 26.49 -7.20 -46.44
N ILE A 276 25.17 -7.04 -46.57
CA ILE A 276 24.41 -7.42 -47.77
C ILE A 276 24.85 -6.56 -48.96
N LYS A 277 24.92 -5.23 -48.78
CA LYS A 277 25.32 -4.31 -49.84
C LYS A 277 26.74 -4.55 -50.34
N ASP A 278 27.69 -4.82 -49.44
CA ASP A 278 29.08 -5.10 -49.79
C ASP A 278 29.20 -6.43 -50.57
N ALA A 279 28.40 -7.43 -50.20
CA ALA A 279 28.32 -8.70 -50.93
C ALA A 279 27.72 -8.53 -52.35
N GLU A 280 26.72 -7.65 -52.51
CA GLU A 280 26.14 -7.32 -53.83
C GLU A 280 27.10 -6.49 -54.69
N ALA A 281 27.82 -5.52 -54.11
CA ALA A 281 28.76 -4.66 -54.82
C ALA A 281 29.93 -5.45 -55.42
N GLY A 282 30.45 -6.45 -54.69
CA GLY A 282 31.49 -7.37 -55.16
C GLY A 282 31.10 -8.21 -56.38
N TYR A 283 29.81 -8.27 -56.73
CA TYR A 283 29.31 -8.90 -57.95
C TYR A 283 29.21 -7.94 -59.16
N SER A 284 29.29 -6.62 -58.94
CA SER A 284 28.94 -5.60 -59.94
C SER A 284 30.14 -4.92 -60.64
N GLU A 285 31.34 -4.95 -60.05
CA GLU A 285 32.55 -4.42 -60.68
C GLU A 285 33.20 -5.51 -61.52
N GLY A 286 32.93 -5.49 -62.82
CA GLY A 286 33.34 -6.53 -63.76
C GLY A 286 34.86 -6.72 -63.83
N GLY A 287 35.33 -7.93 -63.50
CA GLY A 287 36.71 -8.35 -63.75
C GLY A 287 37.12 -9.59 -62.97
N ALA A 288 36.72 -10.77 -63.45
CA ALA A 288 36.96 -12.10 -62.88
C ALA A 288 36.38 -12.33 -61.47
N PRO A 289 35.78 -13.50 -61.18
CA PRO A 289 35.31 -13.81 -59.84
C PRO A 289 36.52 -13.89 -58.92
N VAL A 290 36.75 -12.86 -58.11
CA VAL A 290 37.43 -13.05 -56.83
C VAL A 290 36.54 -14.03 -56.09
N GLU A 291 37.06 -15.21 -55.74
CA GLU A 291 36.39 -16.16 -54.86
C GLU A 291 36.21 -15.52 -53.47
N ALA A 292 35.28 -14.56 -53.35
CA ALA A 292 34.57 -14.35 -52.11
C ALA A 292 33.78 -15.63 -51.90
N SER A 293 34.38 -16.59 -51.19
CA SER A 293 33.75 -17.85 -50.88
C SER A 293 32.34 -17.55 -50.36
N PRO A 294 31.28 -18.08 -51.00
CA PRO A 294 29.90 -17.93 -50.53
C PRO A 294 29.75 -18.31 -49.06
N ALA A 295 30.65 -19.16 -48.55
CA ALA A 295 30.73 -19.55 -47.14
C ALA A 295 31.11 -18.38 -46.20
N GLY A 296 31.93 -17.42 -46.61
CA GLY A 296 32.36 -16.29 -45.78
C GLY A 296 31.23 -15.28 -45.52
N THR A 297 30.53 -14.87 -46.57
CA THR A 297 29.36 -13.98 -46.46
C THR A 297 28.19 -14.70 -45.79
N SER A 298 27.97 -15.98 -46.10
CA SER A 298 26.97 -16.82 -45.42
C SER A 298 27.27 -16.97 -43.93
N ALA A 299 28.54 -17.12 -43.53
CA ALA A 299 28.92 -17.22 -42.13
C ALA A 299 28.71 -15.90 -41.36
N ILE A 300 29.01 -14.75 -41.98
CA ILE A 300 28.77 -13.43 -41.36
C ILE A 300 27.28 -13.18 -41.19
N VAL A 301 26.47 -13.45 -42.22
CA VAL A 301 25.01 -13.31 -42.14
C VAL A 301 24.41 -14.29 -41.13
N ALA A 302 24.92 -15.52 -41.04
CA ALA A 302 24.49 -16.50 -40.04
C ALA A 302 24.87 -16.11 -38.61
N ALA A 303 26.07 -15.54 -38.40
CA ALA A 303 26.50 -15.03 -37.09
C ALA A 303 25.65 -13.84 -36.65
N LEU A 304 25.36 -12.90 -37.56
CA LEU A 304 24.48 -11.76 -37.30
C LEU A 304 23.03 -12.19 -37.05
N ALA A 305 22.55 -13.25 -37.73
CA ALA A 305 21.23 -13.84 -37.48
C ALA A 305 21.17 -14.59 -36.14
N ALA A 306 22.28 -15.15 -35.66
CA ALA A 306 22.38 -15.74 -34.32
C ALA A 306 22.37 -14.66 -33.23
N GLU A 307 23.10 -13.56 -33.44
CA GLU A 307 23.09 -12.37 -32.57
C GLU A 307 21.69 -11.72 -32.53
N GLU A 308 21.01 -11.64 -33.67
CA GLU A 308 19.61 -11.18 -33.76
C GLU A 308 18.65 -12.10 -33.01
N ARG A 309 18.80 -13.43 -33.12
CA ARG A 309 18.00 -14.39 -32.33
C ARG A 309 18.23 -14.25 -30.84
N GLU A 310 19.45 -13.93 -30.41
CA GLU A 310 19.76 -13.70 -29.00
C GLU A 310 19.14 -12.39 -28.50
N LEU A 311 19.19 -11.33 -29.31
CA LEU A 311 18.60 -10.03 -29.02
C LEU A 311 17.06 -10.05 -29.04
N GLN A 312 16.48 -10.83 -29.95
CA GLN A 312 15.03 -11.02 -30.12
C GLN A 312 14.49 -12.17 -29.28
N ARG A 313 15.33 -12.92 -28.56
CA ARG A 313 14.90 -14.08 -27.75
C ARG A 313 13.78 -13.60 -26.83
N PRO A 314 12.52 -14.02 -27.07
CA PRO A 314 11.45 -13.67 -26.16
C PRO A 314 11.77 -14.29 -24.81
N ILE A 315 11.48 -13.57 -23.73
CA ILE A 315 11.43 -14.16 -22.40
C ILE A 315 10.36 -15.26 -22.48
N ASP A 316 10.81 -16.51 -22.55
CA ASP A 316 9.91 -17.63 -22.82
C ASP A 316 8.98 -17.83 -21.63
N VAL A 317 7.68 -17.65 -21.88
CA VAL A 317 6.63 -17.79 -20.86
C VAL A 317 6.53 -19.25 -20.39
N ALA A 318 6.94 -20.23 -21.22
CA ALA A 318 6.96 -21.64 -20.87
C ALA A 318 8.08 -21.97 -19.86
N ASP A 319 9.26 -21.34 -19.99
CA ASP A 319 10.34 -21.43 -18.99
C ASP A 319 9.91 -20.77 -17.66
N VAL A 320 9.16 -19.66 -17.74
CA VAL A 320 8.64 -18.92 -16.58
C VAL A 320 7.54 -19.70 -15.83
N LEU A 321 6.72 -20.47 -16.54
CA LEU A 321 5.65 -21.31 -15.98
C LEU A 321 6.18 -22.67 -15.48
N GLY A 322 7.16 -23.28 -16.15
CA GLY A 322 7.83 -24.50 -15.69
C GLY A 322 8.57 -24.28 -14.37
N ALA A 323 9.25 -23.15 -14.22
CA ALA A 323 9.91 -22.76 -12.97
C ALA A 323 8.93 -22.26 -11.87
N ALA A 324 7.63 -22.09 -12.14
CA ALA A 324 6.65 -21.80 -11.08
C ALA A 324 6.39 -23.02 -10.19
N ALA A 325 6.72 -24.23 -10.65
CA ALA A 325 6.69 -25.45 -9.87
C ALA A 325 7.98 -25.68 -9.05
N GLU A 326 9.08 -24.99 -9.38
CA GLU A 326 10.38 -25.04 -8.69
C GLU A 326 10.80 -23.63 -8.25
N ILE A 327 10.27 -23.15 -7.13
CA ILE A 327 10.88 -22.04 -6.40
C ILE A 327 11.78 -22.66 -5.34
N THR A 328 13.09 -22.62 -5.55
CA THR A 328 14.13 -23.00 -4.58
C THR A 328 15.24 -21.94 -4.50
N ASP A 329 14.93 -20.68 -4.81
CA ASP A 329 15.89 -19.58 -4.56
C ASP A 329 15.81 -19.20 -3.07
N PRO A 330 16.84 -19.52 -2.26
CA PRO A 330 16.79 -19.32 -0.82
C PRO A 330 16.71 -17.84 -0.42
N ALA A 331 17.15 -16.90 -1.25
CA ALA A 331 17.06 -15.47 -0.93
C ALA A 331 15.62 -14.93 -1.10
N VAL A 332 14.92 -15.46 -2.10
CA VAL A 332 13.49 -15.23 -2.32
C VAL A 332 12.72 -15.87 -1.16
N GLU A 333 13.01 -17.13 -0.83
CA GLU A 333 12.39 -17.81 0.31
C GLU A 333 12.65 -17.11 1.65
N GLU A 334 13.84 -16.56 1.91
CA GLU A 334 14.17 -15.92 3.20
C GLU A 334 13.45 -14.58 3.38
N VAL A 335 13.41 -13.73 2.35
CA VAL A 335 12.63 -12.49 2.36
C VAL A 335 11.14 -12.80 2.50
N PHE A 336 10.65 -13.85 1.85
CA PHE A 336 9.25 -14.22 1.90
C PHE A 336 8.85 -15.00 3.15
N ALA A 337 9.73 -15.82 3.72
CA ALA A 337 9.57 -16.42 5.02
C ALA A 337 9.61 -15.36 6.12
N ALA A 338 10.35 -14.27 5.96
CA ALA A 338 10.26 -13.13 6.88
C ALA A 338 8.91 -12.41 6.78
N VAL A 339 8.40 -12.16 5.56
CA VAL A 339 7.11 -11.46 5.34
C VAL A 339 5.91 -12.32 5.74
N PHE A 340 5.84 -13.56 5.26
CA PHE A 340 4.75 -14.49 5.57
C PHE A 340 4.94 -15.17 6.93
N GLY A 341 6.16 -15.40 7.41
CA GLY A 341 6.43 -15.87 8.76
C GLY A 341 6.03 -14.82 9.80
N ALA A 342 6.30 -13.54 9.59
CA ALA A 342 5.79 -12.48 10.47
C ALA A 342 4.25 -12.42 10.45
N ALA A 343 3.60 -12.53 9.30
CA ALA A 343 2.13 -12.52 9.19
C ALA A 343 1.45 -13.79 9.76
N SER A 344 2.06 -14.97 9.55
CA SER A 344 1.56 -16.27 10.01
C SER A 344 1.93 -16.61 11.45
N LEU A 345 2.94 -15.96 12.04
CA LEU A 345 3.20 -16.01 13.48
C LEU A 345 2.34 -14.98 14.22
N THR A 346 2.09 -13.80 13.65
CA THR A 346 1.26 -12.77 14.32
C THR A 346 -0.22 -13.12 14.33
N ALA A 347 -0.81 -13.66 13.26
CA ALA A 347 -2.26 -13.94 13.28
C ALA A 347 -2.66 -15.01 14.34
N PRO A 348 -2.01 -16.19 14.44
CA PRO A 348 -2.29 -17.18 15.48
C PRO A 348 -1.78 -16.76 16.86
N ALA A 349 -0.66 -16.04 16.99
CA ALA A 349 -0.19 -15.56 18.31
C ALA A 349 -1.07 -14.42 18.86
N ILE A 350 -1.64 -13.57 18.00
CA ILE A 350 -2.69 -12.60 18.36
C ILE A 350 -3.97 -13.37 18.74
N LEU A 351 -4.38 -14.39 17.98
CA LEU A 351 -5.53 -15.24 18.30
C LEU A 351 -5.36 -16.09 19.57
N ALA A 352 -4.14 -16.55 19.88
CA ALA A 352 -3.88 -17.44 21.01
C ALA A 352 -3.45 -16.68 22.29
N GLY A 353 -2.79 -15.53 22.16
CA GLY A 353 -2.31 -14.73 23.29
C GLY A 353 -3.17 -13.50 23.58
N VAL A 354 -3.58 -12.76 22.55
CA VAL A 354 -4.33 -11.50 22.72
C VAL A 354 -5.82 -11.75 22.84
N LEU A 355 -6.39 -12.73 22.13
CA LEU A 355 -7.83 -13.00 22.22
C LEU A 355 -8.27 -13.43 23.62
N PRO A 356 -7.61 -14.38 24.33
CA PRO A 356 -8.01 -14.75 25.69
C PRO A 356 -7.76 -13.61 26.68
N ALA A 357 -6.64 -12.89 26.56
CA ALA A 357 -6.31 -11.75 27.43
C ALA A 357 -7.24 -10.54 27.20
N ALA A 358 -7.66 -10.29 25.95
CA ALA A 358 -8.60 -9.24 25.59
C ALA A 358 -10.03 -9.59 26.00
N LEU A 359 -10.45 -10.85 25.87
CA LEU A 359 -11.73 -11.35 26.41
C LEU A 359 -11.74 -11.21 27.94
N ALA A 360 -10.67 -11.60 28.63
CA ALA A 360 -10.53 -11.44 30.08
C ALA A 360 -10.52 -9.97 30.53
N ARG A 361 -9.82 -9.07 29.80
CA ARG A 361 -9.86 -7.62 30.08
C ARG A 361 -11.23 -7.01 29.81
N GLN A 362 -11.94 -7.47 28.79
CA GLN A 362 -13.26 -6.96 28.45
C GLN A 362 -14.31 -7.43 29.47
N GLU A 363 -14.18 -8.63 30.02
CA GLU A 363 -14.95 -9.09 31.19
C GLU A 363 -14.64 -8.25 32.44
N ALA A 364 -13.37 -7.94 32.72
CA ALA A 364 -12.99 -7.08 33.84
C ALA A 364 -13.55 -5.65 33.72
N ILE A 365 -13.59 -5.08 32.51
CA ILE A 365 -14.21 -3.77 32.24
C ILE A 365 -15.74 -3.86 32.40
N ARG A 366 -16.39 -4.92 31.92
CA ARG A 366 -17.83 -5.17 32.18
C ARG A 366 -18.13 -5.32 33.67
N LEU A 367 -17.25 -5.98 34.43
CA LEU A 367 -17.38 -6.14 35.87
C LEU A 367 -17.21 -4.80 36.60
N HIS A 368 -16.24 -3.97 36.19
CA HIS A 368 -16.08 -2.63 36.76
C HIS A 368 -17.27 -1.71 36.45
N VAL A 369 -17.83 -1.78 35.25
CA VAL A 369 -19.03 -1.01 34.88
C VAL A 369 -20.27 -1.55 35.62
N ALA A 370 -20.39 -2.87 35.84
CA ALA A 370 -21.47 -3.46 36.64
C ALA A 370 -21.33 -3.24 38.15
N VAL A 371 -20.12 -3.09 38.68
CA VAL A 371 -19.86 -2.71 40.09
C VAL A 371 -20.09 -1.21 40.31
N VAL A 372 -19.89 -0.39 39.28
CA VAL A 372 -20.20 1.06 39.31
C VAL A 372 -21.68 1.33 39.03
N ASP A 373 -22.39 0.41 38.38
CA ASP A 373 -23.84 0.50 38.13
C ASP A 373 -24.62 -0.60 38.86
N ARG A 374 -24.92 -0.35 40.14
CA ARG A 374 -26.21 -0.67 40.79
C ARG A 374 -26.27 -0.07 42.19
N SER A 375 -27.28 0.78 42.39
CA SER A 375 -27.93 1.15 43.67
C SER A 375 -27.15 1.82 44.82
N SER A 376 -25.82 1.71 44.94
CA SER A 376 -25.11 2.14 46.17
C SER A 376 -24.85 3.65 46.29
N THR A 377 -24.55 4.35 45.19
CA THR A 377 -24.29 5.80 45.23
C THR A 377 -25.55 6.66 45.29
N ARG A 378 -26.69 6.17 44.75
CA ARG A 378 -27.97 6.90 44.84
C ARG A 378 -28.67 6.74 46.20
N GLN A 379 -28.54 5.59 46.87
CA GLN A 379 -29.08 5.42 48.23
C GLN A 379 -28.23 6.14 49.29
N ALA A 380 -26.90 6.20 49.12
CA ALA A 380 -26.02 6.94 50.03
C ALA A 380 -26.19 8.47 49.94
N ALA A 381 -26.53 9.01 48.76
CA ALA A 381 -26.83 10.43 48.59
C ALA A 381 -28.22 10.80 49.14
N ALA A 382 -29.23 9.96 48.94
CA ALA A 382 -30.58 10.18 49.48
C ALA A 382 -30.64 10.09 51.02
N ALA A 383 -29.86 9.19 51.63
CA ALA A 383 -29.79 9.05 53.09
C ALA A 383 -29.06 10.20 53.80
N ARG A 384 -28.14 10.90 53.12
CA ARG A 384 -27.48 12.10 53.67
C ARG A 384 -28.35 13.35 53.57
N GLN A 385 -29.27 13.41 52.62
CA GLN A 385 -30.15 14.57 52.44
C GLN A 385 -31.31 14.60 53.45
N ILE A 386 -31.74 13.43 53.95
CA ILE A 386 -32.78 13.34 54.98
C ILE A 386 -32.23 13.69 56.38
N LYS A 387 -30.92 13.53 56.62
CA LYS A 387 -30.27 13.84 57.91
C LYS A 387 -29.84 15.29 58.11
N ALA A 388 -30.09 16.16 57.14
CA ALA A 388 -29.73 17.58 57.19
C ALA A 388 -30.95 18.52 57.27
N THR A 389 -32.15 17.97 57.41
CA THR A 389 -33.43 18.70 57.51
C THR A 389 -34.27 18.34 58.74
N ASP A 390 -33.68 17.64 59.70
CA ASP A 390 -34.11 17.59 61.11
C ASP A 390 -32.95 18.14 61.96
#